data_AF-A0A2V8F1F0-F1
#
_entry.id   AF-A0A2V8F1F0-F1
#
_cell.length_a   1.000
_cell.length_b   1.000
_cell.length_c   1.000
_cell.angle_alpha   90.00
_cell.angle_beta   90.00
_cell.angle_gamma   90.00
#
_symmetry.space_group_name_H-M   'P 1'
#
loop_
_entity.id
_entity.type
_entity.pdbx_description
1 polymer ?
#
loop_
_entity_poly.entity_id
_entity_poly.type
_entity_poly.pdbx_seq_one_letter_code
_entity_poly.pdbx_strand_id
1 'polypeptide(L)'
;MSPGDGAVLDNGCSNRSDGISWEFDWSDVQRATRYHLIVQHRGGTAPLINRFTSSSSYLYVDPSAYIIEGNRFDWEWKVEAEVDGVSGRYSQARTFSVEPLDADCRR
;
A
#
# COMPACT_ATOMS: atom_id res chain seq x y z
N MET A 1 -4.76 11.39 -4.36
CA MET A 1 -4.26 10.02 -4.19
C MET A 1 -2.88 10.08 -3.57
N SER A 2 -2.75 9.52 -2.38
CA SER A 2 -1.50 9.30 -1.67
C SER A 2 -1.36 7.81 -1.34
N PRO A 3 -0.14 7.27 -1.28
CA PRO A 3 1.10 7.97 -1.59
C PRO A 3 1.24 8.32 -3.08
N GLY A 4 1.97 9.40 -3.35
CA GLY A 4 2.24 9.87 -4.71
C GLY A 4 3.06 8.85 -5.51
N ASP A 5 3.15 9.04 -6.83
CA ASP A 5 4.02 8.19 -7.65
C ASP A 5 5.49 8.45 -7.28
N GLY A 6 6.27 7.39 -7.09
CA GLY A 6 7.67 7.45 -6.64
C GLY A 6 7.86 7.79 -5.16
N ALA A 7 6.82 7.69 -4.33
CA ALA A 7 6.96 7.92 -2.89
C ALA A 7 7.92 6.93 -2.22
N VAL A 8 8.48 7.32 -1.08
CA VAL A 8 9.22 6.42 -0.19
C VAL A 8 8.36 6.22 1.06
N LEU A 9 8.02 4.98 1.36
CA LEU A 9 7.21 4.62 2.53
C LEU A 9 8.06 3.98 3.61
N ASP A 10 7.50 4.00 4.81
CA ASP A 10 8.03 3.41 6.04
C ASP A 10 8.46 1.93 5.89
N ASN A 11 9.51 1.55 6.61
CA ASN A 11 9.97 0.17 6.74
C ASN A 11 10.18 -0.17 8.20
N GLY A 12 10.02 -1.44 8.57
CA GLY A 12 10.21 -1.83 9.96
C GLY A 12 11.68 -1.95 10.39
N CYS A 13 11.84 -2.33 11.66
CA CYS A 13 13.14 -2.58 12.26
C CYS A 13 13.53 -4.06 12.22
N SER A 14 14.80 -4.34 11.97
CA SER A 14 15.40 -5.67 12.07
C SER A 14 15.27 -6.26 13.48
N ASN A 15 15.34 -5.40 14.51
CA ASN A 15 15.15 -5.76 15.92
C ASN A 15 13.67 -5.83 16.36
N ARG A 16 12.71 -5.61 15.44
CA ARG A 16 11.25 -5.61 15.69
C ARG A 16 10.78 -4.55 16.70
N SER A 17 11.55 -3.48 16.90
CA SER A 17 11.14 -2.35 17.76
C SER A 17 10.13 -1.41 17.09
N ASP A 18 10.10 -1.43 15.75
CA ASP A 18 9.08 -0.81 14.90
C ASP A 18 8.77 -1.73 13.71
N GLY A 19 7.60 -1.52 13.10
CA GLY A 19 7.09 -2.31 11.99
C GLY A 19 6.81 -1.47 10.75
N ILE A 20 6.00 -2.00 9.84
CA ILE A 20 5.56 -1.27 8.64
C ILE A 20 4.25 -0.54 8.93
N SER A 21 4.17 0.72 8.49
CA SER A 21 2.96 1.56 8.52
C SER A 21 2.79 2.32 7.20
N TRP A 22 1.85 1.87 6.35
CA TRP A 22 1.57 2.50 5.05
C TRP A 22 0.14 3.02 4.99
N GLU A 23 -0.02 4.31 4.72
CA GLU A 23 -1.31 4.94 4.51
C GLU A 23 -1.58 5.16 3.02
N PHE A 24 -2.72 4.64 2.55
CA PHE A 24 -3.23 4.84 1.20
C PHE A 24 -4.51 5.66 1.28
N ASP A 25 -4.63 6.67 0.44
CA ASP A 25 -5.82 7.50 0.31
C ASP A 25 -6.07 7.84 -1.16
N TRP A 26 -7.32 7.77 -1.57
CA TRP A 26 -7.77 8.07 -2.92
C TRP A 26 -9.04 8.90 -2.90
N SER A 27 -9.32 9.54 -4.03
CA SER A 27 -10.49 10.39 -4.14
C SER A 27 -11.77 9.57 -4.06
N ASP A 28 -12.75 10.10 -3.34
CA ASP A 28 -14.10 9.55 -3.32
C ASP A 28 -14.69 9.48 -4.72
N VAL A 29 -15.30 8.33 -5.02
CA VAL A 29 -16.09 8.12 -6.23
C VAL A 29 -17.56 8.22 -5.85
N GLN A 30 -18.28 9.11 -6.54
CA GLN A 30 -19.70 9.34 -6.28
C GLN A 30 -20.48 8.01 -6.41
N ARG A 31 -21.30 7.71 -5.39
CA ARG A 31 -22.10 6.47 -5.28
C ARG A 31 -21.30 5.17 -5.14
N ALA A 32 -19.98 5.24 -4.93
CA ALA A 32 -19.22 4.05 -4.62
C ALA A 32 -19.67 3.47 -3.27
N THR A 33 -19.92 2.17 -3.25
CA THR A 33 -20.28 1.42 -2.04
C THR A 33 -19.08 0.71 -1.44
N ARG A 34 -18.05 0.47 -2.27
CA ARG A 34 -16.83 -0.24 -1.90
C ARG A 34 -15.70 0.15 -2.83
N TYR A 35 -14.48 -0.03 -2.34
CA TYR A 35 -13.25 0.05 -3.10
C TYR A 35 -12.46 -1.24 -2.95
N HIS A 36 -11.68 -1.58 -3.98
CA HIS A 36 -10.75 -2.70 -3.96
C HIS A 36 -9.33 -2.20 -4.17
N LEU A 37 -8.53 -2.24 -3.10
CA LEU A 37 -7.13 -1.85 -3.08
C LEU A 37 -6.24 -3.08 -3.31
N ILE A 38 -5.33 -2.93 -4.27
CA ILE A 38 -4.24 -3.87 -4.52
C ILE A 38 -2.90 -3.15 -4.29
N VAL A 39 -2.02 -3.75 -3.49
CA VAL A 39 -0.62 -3.34 -3.31
C VAL A 39 0.28 -4.56 -3.49
N GLN A 40 1.25 -4.46 -4.40
CA GLN A 40 2.12 -5.59 -4.76
C GLN A 40 3.52 -5.14 -5.19
N HIS A 41 4.51 -5.99 -4.93
CA HIS A 41 5.84 -5.85 -5.54
C HIS A 41 5.80 -6.39 -6.98
N ARG A 42 6.41 -5.69 -7.94
CA ARG A 42 6.50 -6.17 -9.32
C ARG A 42 7.36 -7.43 -9.38
N GLY A 43 6.85 -8.47 -10.01
CA GLY A 43 7.49 -9.80 -10.01
C GLY A 43 7.15 -10.66 -8.77
N GLY A 44 6.40 -10.13 -7.81
CA GLY A 44 5.77 -10.94 -6.76
C GLY A 44 4.67 -11.85 -7.34
N THR A 45 4.48 -13.03 -6.75
CA THR A 45 3.45 -14.00 -7.18
C THR A 45 2.06 -13.70 -6.61
N ALA A 46 1.99 -12.85 -5.58
CA ALA A 46 0.75 -12.44 -4.93
C ALA A 46 0.87 -11.01 -4.38
N PRO A 47 -0.24 -10.26 -4.28
CA PRO A 47 -0.26 -8.95 -3.64
C PRO A 47 -0.06 -9.07 -2.12
N LEU A 48 0.64 -8.09 -1.54
CA LEU A 48 0.73 -7.95 -0.08
C LEU A 48 -0.62 -7.49 0.49
N ILE A 49 -1.23 -6.51 -0.17
CA ILE A 49 -2.55 -5.99 0.19
C ILE A 49 -3.51 -6.34 -0.95
N ASN A 50 -4.51 -7.15 -0.62
CA ASN A 50 -5.66 -7.44 -1.47
C ASN A 50 -6.91 -7.25 -0.61
N ARG A 51 -7.43 -6.02 -0.59
CA ARG A 51 -8.38 -5.58 0.43
C ARG A 51 -9.52 -4.80 -0.18
N PHE A 52 -10.71 -5.09 0.32
CA PHE A 52 -11.86 -4.26 0.05
C PHE A 52 -12.19 -3.40 1.29
N THR A 53 -12.58 -2.15 1.06
CA THR A 53 -12.96 -1.20 2.11
C THR A 53 -14.12 -0.33 1.62
N SER A 54 -14.96 0.17 2.53
CA SER A 54 -15.97 1.18 2.21
C SER A 54 -15.44 2.61 2.28
N SER A 55 -14.27 2.79 2.90
CA SER A 55 -13.60 4.10 3.02
C SER A 55 -12.71 4.34 1.81
N SER A 56 -12.53 5.61 1.43
CA SER A 56 -11.59 6.02 0.38
C SER A 56 -10.12 6.03 0.84
N SER A 57 -9.83 5.37 1.95
CA SER A 57 -8.50 5.25 2.53
C SER A 57 -8.31 3.89 3.20
N TYR A 58 -7.06 3.52 3.42
CA TYR A 58 -6.65 2.30 4.10
C TYR A 58 -5.28 2.47 4.76
N LEU A 59 -5.20 2.18 6.06
CA LEU A 59 -3.95 2.09 6.80
C LEU A 59 -3.54 0.61 6.93
N TYR A 60 -2.39 0.26 6.38
CA TYR A 60 -1.74 -1.03 6.57
C TYR A 60 -0.71 -0.92 7.68
N VAL A 61 -0.86 -1.72 8.73
CA VAL A 61 0.11 -1.80 9.84
C VAL A 61 0.52 -3.26 10.02
N ASP A 62 1.83 -3.49 10.06
CA ASP A 62 2.41 -4.77 10.48
C ASP A 62 3.56 -4.49 11.48
N PRO A 63 3.28 -4.57 12.79
CA PRO A 63 4.15 -4.06 13.86
C PRO A 63 5.44 -4.86 14.06
N SER A 64 5.64 -5.93 13.30
CA SER A 64 6.82 -6.78 13.42
C SER A 64 7.32 -7.26 12.07
N ALA A 65 6.88 -6.66 10.96
CA ALA A 65 7.41 -6.95 9.63
C ALA A 65 8.42 -5.90 9.18
N TYR A 66 9.20 -6.28 8.18
CA TYR A 66 10.03 -5.38 7.40
C TYR A 66 10.19 -5.93 5.99
N ILE A 67 10.55 -5.06 5.05
CA ILE A 67 10.93 -5.42 3.69
C ILE A 67 12.45 -5.47 3.60
N ILE A 68 12.99 -6.62 3.16
CA ILE A 68 14.43 -6.79 2.91
C ILE A 68 14.91 -5.91 1.75
N GLU A 69 16.19 -5.54 1.77
CA GLU A 69 16.79 -4.63 0.78
C GLU A 69 16.52 -5.03 -0.68
N GLY A 70 16.57 -6.33 -1.00
CA GLY A 70 16.32 -6.83 -2.36
C GLY A 70 14.90 -6.60 -2.88
N ASN A 71 13.94 -6.34 -1.98
CA ASN A 71 12.52 -6.12 -2.31
C ASN A 71 12.08 -4.68 -1.99
N ARG A 72 13.03 -3.76 -1.78
CA ARG A 72 12.74 -2.37 -1.38
C ARG A 72 12.04 -1.55 -2.47
N PHE A 73 12.23 -1.93 -3.73
CA PHE A 73 11.82 -1.16 -4.89
C PHE A 73 10.64 -1.80 -5.62
N ASP A 74 10.20 -1.16 -6.70
CA ASP A 74 9.23 -1.72 -7.63
C ASP A 74 7.90 -2.16 -7.01
N TRP A 75 7.47 -1.47 -5.93
CA TRP A 75 6.12 -1.63 -5.42
C TRP A 75 5.15 -0.81 -6.25
N GLU A 76 3.94 -1.32 -6.39
CA GLU A 76 2.84 -0.62 -7.02
C GLU A 76 1.53 -0.80 -6.26
N TRP A 77 0.70 0.23 -6.33
CA TRP A 77 -0.66 0.20 -5.82
C TRP A 77 -1.66 0.76 -6.81
N LYS A 78 -2.86 0.20 -6.78
CA LYS A 78 -4.00 0.62 -7.60
C LYS A 78 -5.31 0.34 -6.87
N VAL A 79 -6.35 1.06 -7.23
CA VAL A 79 -7.67 0.94 -6.62
C VAL A 79 -8.76 1.02 -7.67
N GLU A 80 -9.81 0.22 -7.52
CA GLU A 80 -11.06 0.39 -8.26
C GLU A 80 -12.21 0.68 -7.30
N ALA A 81 -13.25 1.35 -7.80
CA ALA A 81 -14.48 1.59 -7.09
C ALA A 81 -15.58 0.66 -7.60
N GLU A 82 -16.39 0.15 -6.69
CA GLU A 82 -17.63 -0.57 -6.98
C GLU A 82 -18.79 0.42 -6.86
N VAL A 83 -19.57 0.55 -7.94
CA VAL A 83 -20.77 1.41 -7.99
C VAL A 83 -21.95 0.55 -8.40
N ASP A 84 -23.04 0.62 -7.64
CA ASP A 84 -24.26 -0.18 -7.88
C ASP A 84 -23.99 -1.69 -8.00
N GLY A 85 -23.02 -2.21 -7.22
CA GLY A 85 -22.64 -3.64 -7.23
C GLY A 85 -21.75 -4.06 -8.39
N VAL A 86 -21.22 -3.12 -9.18
CA VAL A 86 -20.35 -3.39 -10.32
C VAL A 86 -18.99 -2.75 -10.10
N SER A 87 -17.93 -3.56 -10.14
CA SER A 87 -16.53 -3.09 -10.16
C SER A 87 -16.26 -2.27 -11.42
N GLY A 88 -15.65 -1.10 -11.24
CA GLY A 88 -15.17 -0.26 -12.31
C GLY A 88 -13.85 -0.77 -12.92
N ARG A 89 -13.07 0.16 -13.48
CA ARG A 89 -11.67 -0.11 -13.84
C ARG A 89 -10.77 0.32 -12.69
N TYR A 90 -9.67 -0.40 -12.50
CA TYR A 90 -8.58 0.12 -11.66
C TYR A 90 -8.08 1.47 -12.16
N SER A 91 -7.66 2.30 -11.21
CA SER A 91 -6.87 3.49 -11.45
C SER A 91 -5.56 3.14 -12.17
N GLN A 92 -4.91 4.18 -12.73
CA GLN A 92 -3.51 4.04 -13.11
C GLN A 92 -2.70 3.63 -11.87
N ALA A 93 -1.88 2.58 -12.02
CA ALA A 93 -1.00 2.14 -10.96
C ALA A 93 0.00 3.24 -10.60
N ARG A 94 0.21 3.44 -9.30
CA ARG A 94 1.23 4.32 -8.75
C ARG A 94 2.32 3.48 -8.13
N THR A 95 3.56 3.94 -8.25
CA THR A 95 4.73 3.24 -7.74
C THR A 95 5.21 3.86 -6.43
N PHE A 96 5.88 3.05 -5.62
CA PHE A 96 6.64 3.52 -4.47
C PHE A 96 7.83 2.60 -4.20
N SER A 97 8.75 3.08 -3.39
CA SER A 97 9.76 2.27 -2.73
C SER A 97 9.55 2.33 -1.23
N VAL A 98 10.17 1.40 -0.53
CA VAL A 98 10.23 1.39 0.93
C VAL A 98 11.57 2.02 1.34
N GLU A 99 11.66 2.63 2.52
CA GLU A 99 12.93 3.14 3.02
C GLU A 99 13.89 1.99 3.40
N PRO A 100 15.21 2.26 3.56
CA PRO A 100 16.13 1.24 4.03
C PRO A 100 15.67 0.64 5.36
N LEU A 101 15.94 -0.65 5.54
CA LEU A 101 15.73 -1.31 6.83
C LEU A 101 16.48 -0.54 7.92
N ASP A 102 15.84 -0.36 9.08
CA ASP A 102 16.39 0.36 10.23
C ASP A 102 16.57 1.89 10.08
N ALA A 103 15.86 2.54 9.14
CA ALA A 103 16.01 3.96 8.86
C ALA A 103 15.58 4.88 10.04
N ASP A 104 14.56 4.52 10.81
CA ASP A 104 14.03 5.31 11.92
C ASP A 104 14.01 4.57 13.28
N CYS A 105 14.64 3.40 13.32
CA CYS A 105 14.66 2.53 14.49
C CYS A 105 15.41 3.14 15.67
N ARG A 106 14.80 3.04 16.85
CA ARG A 106 15.47 3.40 18.10
C ARG A 106 16.63 2.43 18.35
N ARG A 107 17.81 2.99 18.57
CA ARG A 107 19.01 2.26 18.99
C ARG A 107 18.91 1.80 20.44
#